data_AF-A0AAV0LA50-F1
#
_entry.id   AF-A0AAV0LA50-F1
#
_cell.length_a   1.000
_cell.length_b   1.000
_cell.length_c   1.000
_cell.angle_alpha   90.00
_cell.angle_beta   90.00
_cell.angle_gamma   90.00
#
_symmetry.space_group_name_H-M   'P 1'
#
loop_
_entity.id
_entity.type
_entity.pdbx_description
1 polymer ?
#
loop_
_entity_poly.entity_id
_entity_poly.type
_entity_poly.pdbx_seq_one_letter_code
_entity_poly.pdbx_strand_id
1 'polypeptide(L)' 'KQKTSKRVHLVRNLIREVAGFAPYDKRITVLLKVGKDKRALKLAKRKPRTHKRAKKKREEMSTALRKMR' A
#
# COMPACT_ATOMS: atom_id res chain seq x y z
N LYS A 1 -3.18 18.62 -0.98
CA LYS A 1 -3.03 17.59 0.09
C LYS A 1 -3.06 18.32 1.43
N GLN A 2 -4.01 18.01 2.32
CA GLN A 2 -4.02 18.59 3.68
C GLN A 2 -2.78 18.10 4.44
N LYS A 3 -2.02 19.01 5.05
CA LYS A 3 -0.85 18.68 5.88
C LYS A 3 -1.35 18.00 7.16
N THR A 4 -1.05 16.72 7.33
CA THR A 4 -1.27 16.05 8.62
C THR A 4 -0.24 16.56 9.64
N SER A 5 -0.66 16.74 10.91
CA SER A 5 0.25 17.14 11.98
C SER A 5 1.40 16.13 12.17
N LYS A 6 2.57 16.61 12.63
CA LYS A 6 3.78 15.79 12.85
C LYS A 6 3.47 14.58 13.76
N ARG A 7 2.68 14.79 14.81
CA ARG A 7 2.22 13.75 15.75
C ARG A 7 1.46 12.62 15.05
N VAL A 8 0.50 12.95 14.18
CA VAL A 8 -0.32 11.94 13.48
C VAL A 8 0.52 11.12 12.49
N HIS A 9 1.54 11.72 11.87
CA HIS A 9 2.45 10.98 11.01
C HIS A 9 3.29 9.95 11.79
N LEU A 10 3.85 10.37 12.93
CA LEU A 10 4.64 9.49 13.81
C LEU A 10 3.81 8.29 14.29
N VAL A 11 2.61 8.54 14.82
CA VAL A 11 1.73 7.48 15.35
C VAL A 11 1.32 6.49 14.24
N ARG A 12 0.99 6.98 13.04
CA ARG A 12 0.60 6.09 11.93
C ARG A 12 1.75 5.22 11.43
N ASN A 13 2.99 5.72 11.47
CA ASN A 13 4.16 4.93 11.10
C ASN A 13 4.42 3.83 12.15
N LEU A 14 4.38 4.17 13.45
CA LEU A 14 4.55 3.22 14.54
C LEU A 14 3.54 2.08 14.49
N ILE A 15 2.25 2.38 14.31
CA ILE A 15 1.20 1.35 14.21
C ILE A 15 1.44 0.42 13.02
N ARG A 16 1.94 0.95 11.90
CA ARG A 16 2.15 0.19 10.65
C ARG A 16 3.35 -0.76 10.77
N GLU A 17 4.33 -0.40 11.58
CA GLU A 17 5.47 -1.25 11.92
C GLU A 17 5.04 -2.41 12.83
N VAL A 18 4.29 -2.12 13.89
CA VAL A 18 3.85 -3.13 14.88
C VAL A 18 2.77 -4.07 14.30
N ALA A 19 1.73 -3.54 13.66
CA ALA A 19 0.61 -4.34 13.16
C ALA A 19 0.90 -5.02 11.81
N GLY A 20 1.90 -4.53 11.07
CA GLY A 20 2.26 -5.05 9.75
C GLY A 20 1.18 -4.87 8.67
N PHE A 21 1.22 -5.73 7.65
CA PHE A 21 0.34 -5.67 6.48
C PHE A 21 -0.78 -6.72 6.51
N ALA A 22 -1.96 -6.35 6.02
CA ALA A 22 -3.07 -7.28 5.83
C ALA A 22 -2.75 -8.35 4.75
N PRO A 23 -3.38 -9.54 4.77
CA PRO A 23 -3.15 -10.59 3.78
C PRO A 23 -3.35 -10.13 2.32
N TYR A 24 -4.33 -9.26 2.08
CA TYR A 24 -4.58 -8.64 0.78
C TYR A 24 -3.41 -7.77 0.30
N ASP A 25 -2.83 -7.00 1.22
CA ASP A 25 -1.70 -6.12 0.94
C ASP A 25 -0.46 -6.95 0.64
N LYS A 26 -0.21 -8.02 1.41
CA LYS A 26 0.86 -8.99 1.14
C LYS A 26 0.75 -9.60 -0.26
N ARG A 27 -0.45 -9.96 -0.72
CA ARG A 27 -0.67 -10.48 -2.10
C ARG A 27 -0.34 -9.46 -3.18
N ILE A 28 -0.66 -8.18 -2.96
CA ILE A 28 -0.30 -7.09 -3.88
C ILE A 28 1.23 -6.95 -3.93
N THR A 29 1.91 -6.97 -2.78
CA THR A 29 3.37 -6.92 -2.69
C THR A 29 4.04 -8.04 -3.47
N VAL A 30 3.55 -9.28 -3.36
CA VAL A 30 4.09 -10.43 -4.12
C VAL A 30 3.95 -10.19 -5.63
N LEU A 31 2.80 -9.70 -6.10
CA LEU A 31 2.61 -9.39 -7.52
C LEU A 31 3.52 -8.26 -8.01
N LEU A 32 3.79 -7.26 -7.16
CA LEU A 32 4.70 -6.16 -7.48
C LEU A 32 6.17 -6.61 -7.51
N LYS A 33 6.58 -7.55 -6.64
CA LYS A 33 7.93 -8.16 -6.69
C LYS A 33 8.20 -8.89 -8.00
N VAL A 34 7.17 -9.54 -8.56
CA VAL A 34 7.24 -10.28 -9.84
C VAL A 34 7.04 -9.36 -11.07
N GLY A 35 6.84 -8.05 -10.87
CA GLY A 35 6.62 -7.10 -11.97
C GLY A 35 5.24 -7.16 -12.64
N LYS A 36 4.26 -7.85 -12.04
CA LYS A 36 2.90 -8.01 -12.60
C LYS A 36 1.96 -6.86 -12.20
N ASP A 37 2.32 -5.64 -12.59
CA ASP A 37 1.65 -4.41 -12.19
C ASP A 37 0.17 -4.30 -12.57
N LYS A 38 -0.18 -4.71 -13.80
CA LYS A 38 -1.58 -4.69 -14.27
C LYS A 38 -2.46 -5.65 -13.47
N ARG A 39 -1.90 -6.80 -13.06
CA ARG A 39 -2.59 -7.80 -12.22
C ARG A 39 -2.70 -7.32 -10.78
N ALA A 40 -1.65 -6.69 -10.24
CA ALA A 40 -1.68 -6.05 -8.93
C ALA A 40 -2.76 -4.96 -8.86
N LEU A 41 -2.91 -4.15 -9.91
CA LEU A 41 -3.95 -3.12 -9.99
C LEU A 41 -5.36 -3.70 -10.09
N LYS A 42 -5.57 -4.75 -10.89
CA LYS A 42 -6.85 -5.47 -10.95
C LYS A 42 -7.24 -6.05 -9.58
N LEU A 43 -6.28 -6.67 -8.88
CA LEU A 43 -6.49 -7.17 -7.52
C LEU A 43 -6.81 -6.01 -6.57
N ALA A 44 -6.02 -4.93 -6.62
CA ALA A 44 -6.16 -3.72 -5.80
C ALA A 44 -7.53 -3.03 -5.96
N LYS A 45 -8.17 -3.18 -7.12
CA LYS A 45 -9.49 -2.58 -7.44
C LYS A 45 -10.67 -3.42 -6.95
N ARG A 46 -10.53 -4.73 -6.74
CA ARG A 46 -11.64 -5.62 -6.34
C ARG A 46 -12.36 -5.15 -5.07
N LYS A 47 -11.62 -4.59 -4.12
CA LYS A 47 -12.18 -4.15 -2.82
C LYS A 47 -12.72 -2.70 -2.85
N PRO A 48 -11.95 -1.66 -3.21
CA PRO A 48 -12.42 -0.27 -3.18
C PRO A 48 -13.29 0.13 -4.39
N ARG A 49 -13.44 -0.75 -5.40
CA ARG A 49 -14.17 -0.58 -6.68
C ARG A 49 -13.74 0.60 -7.57
N THR A 50 -13.03 1.58 -7.03
CA THR A 50 -12.58 2.80 -7.70
C THR A 50 -11.11 2.72 -8.12
N HIS A 51 -10.81 3.28 -9.30
CA HIS A 51 -9.46 3.24 -9.88
C HIS A 51 -8.47 4.14 -9.13
N LYS A 52 -8.91 5.32 -8.67
CA LYS A 52 -8.06 6.24 -7.89
C LYS A 52 -7.55 5.61 -6.59
N ARG A 53 -8.43 4.91 -5.85
CA ARG A 53 -8.05 4.21 -4.61
C ARG A 53 -7.14 3.01 -4.87
N ALA A 54 -7.40 2.26 -5.95
CA ALA A 54 -6.54 1.15 -6.37
C ALA A 54 -5.12 1.60 -6.71
N LYS A 55 -4.98 2.71 -7.47
CA LYS A 55 -3.69 3.34 -7.76
C LYS A 55 -2.98 3.76 -6.48
N LYS A 56 -3.67 4.47 -5.57
CA LYS A 56 -3.10 4.86 -4.28
C LYS A 56 -2.58 3.66 -3.49
N LYS A 57 -3.33 2.56 -3.45
CA LYS A 57 -2.91 1.36 -2.72
C LYS A 57 -1.69 0.69 -3.36
N ARG A 58 -1.63 0.63 -4.70
CA ARG A 58 -0.45 0.14 -5.43
C ARG A 58 0.80 0.99 -5.12
N GLU A 59 0.69 2.31 -5.15
CA GLU A 59 1.79 3.23 -4.81
C GLU A 59 2.28 3.04 -3.36
N GLU A 60 1.35 2.87 -2.41
CA GLU A 60 1.70 2.59 -1.02
C GLU A 60 2.49 1.28 -0.87
N MET A 61 2.10 0.21 -1.58
CA MET A 61 2.80 -1.07 -1.54
C MET A 61 4.16 -1.02 -2.27
N SER A 62 4.25 -0.27 -3.36
CA SER A 62 5.51 -0.03 -4.07
C SER A 62 6.50 0.75 -3.20
N THR A 63 6.02 1.79 -2.50
CA THR A 63 6.83 2.55 -1.55
C THR A 63 7.29 1.69 -0.37
N ALA A 64 6.42 0.81 0.14
CA ALA A 64 6.78 -0.12 1.20
C ALA A 64 7.88 -1.11 0.75
N LEU A 65 7.79 -1.63 -0.47
CA LEU A 65 8.84 -2.47 -1.06
C LEU A 65 10.17 -1.73 -1.17
N ARG A 66 10.13 -0.46 -1.59
CA ARG A 66 11.33 0.37 -1.70
C ARG A 66 11.97 0.66 -0.34
N LYS A 67 11.20 0.71 0.75
CA LYS A 67 11.72 0.87 2.12
C LYS A 67 12.30 -0.42 2.72
N MET A 68 11.84 -1.58 2.24
CA MET A 68 12.34 -2.89 2.68
C MET A 68 13.60 -3.34 1.94
N ARG A 69 13.91 -2.68 0.82
CA ARG A 69 15.09 -2.92 0.00
C ARG A 69 16.19 -1.95 0.41
#